data_AF-A0AAW2JTY6-F1
#
_entry.id   AF-A0AAW2JTY6-F1
#
_cell.length_a   1.000
_cell.length_b   1.000
_cell.length_c   1.000
_cell.angle_alpha   90.00
_cell.angle_beta   90.00
_cell.angle_gamma   90.00
#
_symmetry.space_group_name_H-M   'P 1'
#
loop_
_entity.id
_entity.type
_entity.pdbx_description
1 polymer ?
#
loop_
_entity_poly.entity_id
_entity_poly.type
_entity_poly.pdbx_seq_one_letter_code
_entity_poly.pdbx_strand_id
1 'polypeptide(L)'
;MEESLRELVNMDFLIAKSLHQEELLQISKWWKDLGLVEKLPKARNQAVKCGRYPRLSSQRIELTKPIAFIYLIDDIFDLYGTIPELTLFTQAINRWDDTAIYMLPEYMRMSYKALVDTTNEIAHNIHKKHGHNPINAFKAAWASLCDAFLIEARWFASGELPTAQEYLANGKVSTGVHVVLVHLFFLLGLGGLNDEINLDHTSKLTSSIAAILRLWDDLGSSKDEHQDGQDGSYITCYMKDEPNVSAKQARQHVVDMILNEWRNLNQECCRLNHFSAACFKRYSLNLARMVPLMYAYDENQRQPLLEEYMRRALFD
;
A
#
# COMPACT_ATOMS: atom_id res chain seq x y z
N MET A 1 -17.68 -27.84 -27.21
CA MET A 1 -16.50 -27.65 -26.33
C MET A 1 -16.24 -26.16 -26.11
N GLU A 2 -16.20 -25.36 -27.17
CA GLU A 2 -16.03 -23.89 -27.07
C GLU A 2 -17.20 -23.19 -26.36
N GLU A 3 -18.45 -23.60 -26.63
CA GLU A 3 -19.63 -23.03 -25.98
C GLU A 3 -19.70 -23.34 -24.48
N SER A 4 -19.43 -24.58 -24.09
CA SER A 4 -19.39 -24.98 -22.67
C SER A 4 -18.26 -24.28 -21.89
N LEU A 5 -17.12 -24.01 -22.53
CA LEU A 5 -16.04 -23.22 -21.93
C LEU A 5 -16.46 -21.75 -21.76
N ARG A 6 -17.15 -21.17 -22.74
CA ARG A 6 -17.69 -19.80 -22.66
C ARG A 6 -18.72 -19.66 -21.55
N GLU A 7 -19.63 -20.63 -21.44
CA GLU A 7 -20.61 -20.68 -20.35
C GLU A 7 -19.93 -20.79 -18.98
N LEU A 8 -18.92 -21.64 -18.85
CA LEU A 8 -18.16 -21.79 -17.61
C LEU A 8 -17.45 -20.49 -17.21
N VAL A 9 -16.78 -19.82 -18.16
CA VAL A 9 -16.11 -18.53 -17.92
C VAL A 9 -17.11 -17.46 -17.49
N ASN A 10 -18.27 -17.40 -18.14
CA ASN A 10 -19.32 -16.44 -17.78
C ASN A 10 -19.88 -16.71 -16.38
N MET A 11 -20.13 -17.97 -16.04
CA MET A 11 -20.60 -18.34 -14.69
C MET A 11 -19.56 -18.02 -13.61
N ASP A 12 -18.29 -18.38 -13.82
CA ASP A 12 -17.21 -18.07 -12.88
C ASP A 12 -17.03 -16.55 -12.70
N PHE A 13 -17.14 -15.78 -13.79
CA PHE A 13 -17.13 -14.33 -13.75
C PHE A 13 -18.27 -13.75 -12.90
N LEU A 14 -19.50 -14.22 -13.11
CA LEU A 14 -20.68 -13.75 -12.37
C LEU A 14 -20.60 -14.10 -10.88
N ILE A 15 -20.15 -15.31 -10.54
CA ILE A 15 -19.95 -15.73 -9.14
C ILE A 15 -18.89 -14.83 -8.48
N ALA A 16 -17.75 -14.62 -9.15
CA ALA A 16 -16.71 -13.75 -8.63
C ALA A 16 -17.19 -12.30 -8.46
N LYS A 17 -18.01 -11.78 -9.39
CA LYS A 17 -18.58 -10.43 -9.31
C LYS A 17 -19.49 -10.29 -8.09
N SER A 18 -20.41 -11.24 -7.86
CA SER A 18 -21.30 -11.25 -6.69
C SER A 18 -20.51 -11.21 -5.38
N LEU A 19 -19.46 -12.03 -5.27
CA LEU A 19 -18.60 -12.06 -4.08
C LEU A 19 -17.91 -10.71 -3.85
N HIS A 20 -17.38 -10.06 -4.89
CA HIS A 20 -16.75 -8.75 -4.72
C HIS A 20 -17.76 -7.67 -4.32
N GLN A 21 -19.00 -7.70 -4.82
CA GLN A 21 -20.04 -6.76 -4.40
C GLN A 21 -20.38 -6.93 -2.92
N GLU A 22 -20.48 -8.16 -2.42
CA GLU A 22 -20.69 -8.44 -0.99
C GLU A 22 -19.51 -7.97 -0.13
N GLU A 23 -18.27 -8.17 -0.59
CA GLU A 23 -17.06 -7.66 0.07
C GLU A 23 -17.08 -6.13 0.17
N LEU A 24 -17.45 -5.44 -0.92
CA LEU A 24 -17.53 -3.99 -0.95
C LEU A 24 -18.59 -3.44 0.00
N LEU A 25 -19.73 -4.12 0.13
CA LEU A 25 -20.76 -3.73 1.11
C LEU A 25 -20.23 -3.84 2.54
N GLN A 26 -19.48 -4.90 2.86
CA GLN A 26 -18.88 -5.08 4.18
C GLN A 26 -17.81 -4.02 4.46
N ILE A 27 -16.92 -3.76 3.50
CA ILE A 27 -15.86 -2.76 3.61
C ILE A 27 -16.46 -1.36 3.75
N SER A 28 -17.47 -1.03 2.94
CA SER A 28 -18.15 0.27 2.98
C SER A 28 -18.85 0.50 4.32
N LYS A 29 -19.51 -0.53 4.85
CA LYS A 29 -20.11 -0.48 6.18
C LYS A 29 -19.05 -0.27 7.26
N TRP A 30 -17.98 -1.07 7.27
CA TRP A 30 -16.87 -0.92 8.21
C TRP A 30 -16.28 0.50 8.17
N TRP A 31 -15.99 1.02 6.97
CA TRP A 31 -15.42 2.35 6.81
C TRP A 31 -16.36 3.46 7.32
N LYS A 32 -17.66 3.32 7.06
CA LYS A 32 -18.68 4.24 7.58
C LYS A 32 -18.77 4.20 9.10
N ASP A 33 -18.72 3.01 9.69
CA ASP A 33 -18.82 2.81 11.14
C ASP A 33 -17.61 3.43 11.89
N LEU A 34 -16.46 3.62 11.23
CA LEU A 34 -15.32 4.34 11.82
C LEU A 34 -15.57 5.85 11.98
N GLY A 35 -16.50 6.45 11.23
CA GLY A 35 -16.84 7.87 11.32
C GLY A 35 -15.71 8.84 10.94
N LEU A 36 -14.71 8.40 10.17
CA LEU A 36 -13.52 9.20 9.83
C LEU A 36 -13.76 10.22 8.71
N VAL A 37 -14.72 9.94 7.82
CA VAL A 37 -15.03 10.76 6.63
C VAL A 37 -15.37 12.21 6.99
N GLU A 38 -16.13 12.42 8.05
CA GLU A 38 -16.55 13.76 8.47
C GLU A 38 -15.41 14.60 9.06
N LYS A 39 -14.31 13.95 9.47
CA LYS A 39 -13.23 14.59 10.24
C LYS A 39 -11.99 14.86 9.40
N LEU A 40 -11.84 14.13 8.30
CA LEU A 40 -10.77 14.31 7.31
C LEU A 40 -11.39 14.42 5.90
N PRO A 41 -12.09 15.53 5.58
CA PRO A 41 -12.85 15.66 4.34
C PRO A 41 -11.99 15.68 3.06
N LYS A 42 -10.72 16.07 3.16
CA LYS A 42 -9.71 15.98 2.08
C LYS A 42 -9.05 14.60 1.94
N ALA A 43 -9.27 13.66 2.87
CA ALA A 43 -8.65 12.34 2.77
C ALA A 43 -9.33 11.48 1.69
N ARG A 44 -8.52 10.79 0.89
CA ARG A 44 -8.93 9.94 -0.22
C ARG A 44 -9.67 8.71 0.32
N ASN A 45 -10.83 8.42 -0.24
CA ASN A 45 -11.56 7.18 0.04
C ASN A 45 -11.17 6.10 -0.99
N GLN A 46 -10.13 5.32 -0.70
CA GLN A 46 -9.59 4.30 -1.62
C GLN A 46 -9.96 2.85 -1.25
N ALA A 47 -10.91 2.64 -0.34
CA ALA A 47 -11.29 1.32 0.17
C ALA A 47 -11.79 0.31 -0.91
N VAL A 48 -11.98 0.75 -2.16
CA VAL A 48 -12.60 -0.03 -3.25
C VAL A 48 -11.56 -0.61 -4.24
N LYS A 49 -10.27 -0.27 -4.13
CA LYS A 49 -9.27 -0.61 -5.17
C LYS A 49 -8.61 -2.01 -5.06
N CYS A 50 -9.12 -2.92 -4.23
CA CYS A 50 -8.48 -4.24 -4.02
C CYS A 50 -8.75 -5.26 -5.14
N GLY A 51 -7.71 -5.97 -5.57
CA GLY A 51 -7.71 -6.88 -6.72
C GLY A 51 -8.47 -8.21 -6.53
N ARG A 52 -8.83 -8.84 -7.66
CA ARG A 52 -9.71 -10.04 -7.74
C ARG A 52 -8.99 -11.34 -7.34
N TYR A 53 -9.53 -12.08 -6.36
CA TYR A 53 -9.10 -13.45 -6.04
C TYR A 53 -10.26 -14.36 -5.62
N PRO A 54 -10.76 -15.29 -6.45
CA PRO A 54 -11.99 -16.04 -6.16
C PRO A 54 -11.97 -16.94 -4.90
N ARG A 55 -10.83 -17.13 -4.21
CA ARG A 55 -10.69 -18.07 -3.08
C ARG A 55 -10.17 -17.49 -1.76
N LEU A 56 -10.11 -16.16 -1.61
CA LEU A 56 -9.54 -15.49 -0.43
C LEU A 56 -10.39 -14.30 0.03
N SER A 57 -11.71 -14.47 0.08
CA SER A 57 -12.66 -13.37 0.36
C SER A 57 -12.38 -12.71 1.71
N SER A 58 -12.28 -13.50 2.79
CA SER A 58 -11.97 -12.99 4.13
C SER A 58 -10.65 -12.24 4.17
N GLN A 59 -9.61 -12.74 3.50
CA GLN A 59 -8.31 -12.08 3.50
C GLN A 59 -8.33 -10.77 2.71
N ARG A 60 -9.12 -10.67 1.63
CA ARG A 60 -9.28 -9.40 0.90
C ARG A 60 -9.97 -8.33 1.74
N ILE A 61 -11.04 -8.70 2.44
CA ILE A 61 -11.74 -7.77 3.34
C ILE A 61 -10.77 -7.26 4.41
N GLU A 62 -10.09 -8.17 5.11
CA GLU A 62 -9.15 -7.78 6.18
C GLU A 62 -7.95 -7.00 5.66
N LEU A 63 -7.44 -7.31 4.46
CA LEU A 63 -6.31 -6.62 3.86
C LEU A 63 -6.66 -5.24 3.28
N THR A 64 -7.93 -5.00 2.95
CA THR A 64 -8.40 -3.68 2.52
C THR A 64 -8.29 -2.66 3.64
N LYS A 65 -8.49 -3.09 4.90
CA LYS A 65 -8.44 -2.21 6.07
C LYS A 65 -7.08 -1.52 6.26
N PRO A 66 -5.92 -2.23 6.32
CA PRO A 66 -4.62 -1.57 6.41
C PRO A 66 -4.31 -0.74 5.16
N ILE A 67 -4.74 -1.14 3.96
CA ILE A 67 -4.58 -0.30 2.75
C ILE A 67 -5.31 1.04 2.92
N ALA A 68 -6.55 1.04 3.40
CA ALA A 68 -7.30 2.26 3.66
C ALA A 68 -6.61 3.15 4.70
N PHE A 69 -6.02 2.57 5.74
CA PHE A 69 -5.26 3.33 6.73
C PHE A 69 -3.94 3.89 6.19
N ILE A 70 -3.24 3.19 5.28
CA ILE A 70 -2.03 3.73 4.63
C ILE A 70 -2.39 5.05 3.93
N TYR A 71 -3.43 5.05 3.09
CA TYR A 71 -3.89 6.28 2.41
C TYR A 71 -4.35 7.37 3.37
N LEU A 72 -5.10 6.99 4.42
CA LEU A 72 -5.56 7.96 5.41
C LEU A 72 -4.40 8.65 6.13
N ILE A 73 -3.37 7.88 6.50
CA ILE A 73 -2.21 8.39 7.21
C ILE A 73 -1.34 9.22 6.26
N ASP A 74 -1.12 8.76 5.03
CA ASP A 74 -0.46 9.52 3.96
C ASP A 74 -1.09 10.91 3.82
N ASP A 75 -2.42 10.98 3.69
CA ASP A 75 -3.13 12.26 3.60
C ASP A 75 -2.96 13.12 4.88
N ILE A 76 -2.91 12.51 6.07
CA ILE A 76 -2.64 13.25 7.31
C ILE A 76 -1.25 13.90 7.26
N PHE A 77 -0.24 13.19 6.74
CA PHE A 77 1.14 13.69 6.63
C PHE A 77 1.28 14.76 5.55
N ASP A 78 0.58 14.62 4.43
CA ASP A 78 0.74 15.51 3.27
C ASP A 78 -0.19 16.75 3.31
N LEU A 79 -1.41 16.61 3.84
CA LEU A 79 -2.46 17.63 3.65
C LEU A 79 -2.90 18.34 4.93
N TYR A 80 -2.60 17.79 6.12
CA TYR A 80 -3.16 18.26 7.39
C TYR A 80 -2.12 18.60 8.43
N GLY A 81 -1.20 17.67 8.71
CA GLY A 81 -0.36 17.74 9.89
C GLY A 81 0.79 18.72 9.76
N THR A 82 1.05 19.45 10.84
CA THR A 82 2.32 20.18 11.00
C THR A 82 3.43 19.25 11.48
N ILE A 83 4.70 19.54 11.19
CA ILE A 83 5.83 18.70 11.63
C ILE A 83 5.81 18.36 13.14
N PRO A 84 5.46 19.28 14.07
CA PRO A 84 5.31 18.93 15.48
C PRO A 84 4.18 17.92 15.74
N GLU A 85 3.02 18.09 15.11
CA GLU A 85 1.88 17.18 15.24
C GLU A 85 2.18 15.79 14.65
N LEU A 86 2.80 15.76 13.46
CA LEU A 86 3.24 14.52 12.82
C LEU A 86 4.29 13.79 13.66
N THR A 87 5.20 14.52 14.30
CA THR A 87 6.16 13.93 15.23
C THR A 87 5.46 13.28 16.42
N LEU A 88 4.42 13.91 16.99
CA LEU A 88 3.62 13.32 18.07
C LEU A 88 2.83 12.09 17.58
N PHE A 89 2.28 12.13 16.36
CA PHE A 89 1.60 11.00 15.76
C PHE A 89 2.53 9.80 15.56
N THR A 90 3.70 10.02 14.96
CA THR A 90 4.73 8.98 14.80
C THR A 90 5.19 8.41 16.14
N GLN A 91 5.36 9.25 17.17
CA GLN A 91 5.68 8.77 18.52
C GLN A 91 4.57 7.92 19.13
N ALA A 92 3.30 8.29 18.92
CA ALA A 92 2.17 7.52 19.40
C ALA A 92 2.10 6.13 18.74
N ILE A 93 2.31 6.06 17.42
CA ILE A 93 2.39 4.79 16.68
C ILE A 93 3.54 3.93 17.17
N ASN A 94 4.72 4.51 17.38
CA ASN A 94 5.89 3.79 17.89
C ASN A 94 5.65 3.20 19.30
N ARG A 95 4.89 3.88 20.16
CA ARG A 95 4.55 3.38 21.50
C ARG A 95 3.44 2.33 21.47
N TRP A 96 2.43 2.54 20.63
CA TRP A 96 1.27 1.65 20.48
C TRP A 96 0.58 1.32 21.81
N ASP A 97 0.28 2.35 22.60
CA ASP A 97 -0.43 2.23 23.88
C ASP A 97 -1.65 3.17 23.95
N ASP A 98 -2.56 2.90 24.88
CA ASP A 98 -3.81 3.64 25.05
C ASP A 98 -3.60 5.07 25.56
N THR A 99 -2.46 5.35 26.19
CA THR A 99 -2.16 6.68 26.75
C THR A 99 -1.63 7.64 25.68
N ALA A 100 -1.03 7.11 24.61
CA ALA A 100 -0.49 7.89 23.52
C ALA A 100 -1.55 8.76 22.81
N ILE A 101 -2.83 8.35 22.83
CA ILE A 101 -3.94 9.09 22.23
C ILE A 101 -4.09 10.50 22.83
N TYR A 102 -3.78 10.68 24.12
CA TYR A 102 -3.94 11.96 24.81
C TYR A 102 -2.91 13.00 24.38
N MET A 103 -1.81 12.56 23.74
CA MET A 103 -0.77 13.45 23.20
C MET A 103 -1.13 14.01 21.82
N LEU A 104 -2.16 13.46 21.16
CA LEU A 104 -2.51 13.81 19.79
C LEU A 104 -3.54 14.96 19.71
N PRO A 105 -3.50 15.78 18.65
CA PRO A 105 -4.59 16.67 18.28
C PRO A 105 -5.91 15.92 18.08
N GLU A 106 -7.04 16.56 18.35
CA GLU A 106 -8.36 15.92 18.34
C GLU A 106 -8.67 15.18 17.02
N TYR A 107 -8.31 15.78 15.87
CA TYR A 107 -8.59 15.21 14.56
C TYR A 107 -7.78 13.93 14.27
N MET A 108 -6.60 13.77 14.89
CA MET A 108 -5.74 12.58 14.74
C MET A 108 -6.12 11.44 15.69
N ARG A 109 -6.75 11.75 16.83
CA ARG A 109 -7.08 10.76 17.87
C ARG A 109 -7.96 9.64 17.35
N MET A 110 -8.96 9.99 16.53
CA MET A 110 -9.87 8.99 15.98
C MET A 110 -9.18 8.09 14.96
N SER A 111 -8.34 8.65 14.10
CA SER A 111 -7.54 7.88 13.14
C SER A 111 -6.58 6.93 13.85
N TYR A 112 -5.87 7.39 14.89
CA TYR A 112 -5.01 6.56 15.73
C TYR A 112 -5.79 5.42 16.39
N LYS A 113 -6.91 5.74 17.05
CA LYS A 113 -7.73 4.73 17.71
C LYS A 113 -8.27 3.70 16.74
N ALA A 114 -8.82 4.14 15.61
CA ALA A 114 -9.37 3.27 14.58
C ALA A 114 -8.30 2.32 14.00
N LEU A 115 -7.08 2.83 13.77
CA LEU A 115 -5.94 2.04 13.31
C LEU A 115 -5.56 0.96 14.33
N VAL A 116 -5.39 1.35 15.60
CA VAL A 116 -4.98 0.45 16.68
C VAL A 116 -6.03 -0.63 16.90
N ASP A 117 -7.30 -0.26 17.03
CA ASP A 117 -8.42 -1.19 17.23
C ASP A 117 -8.52 -2.19 16.07
N THR A 118 -8.47 -1.70 14.83
CA THR A 118 -8.57 -2.55 13.64
C THR A 118 -7.38 -3.50 13.53
N THR A 119 -6.17 -3.01 13.76
CA THR A 119 -4.96 -3.85 13.68
C THR A 119 -4.95 -4.92 14.78
N ASN A 120 -5.39 -4.57 15.99
CA ASN A 120 -5.55 -5.52 17.09
C ASN A 120 -6.62 -6.58 16.79
N GLU A 121 -7.74 -6.18 16.17
CA GLU A 121 -8.79 -7.10 15.72
C GLU A 121 -8.26 -8.09 14.68
N ILE A 122 -7.53 -7.61 13.65
CA ILE A 122 -6.91 -8.47 12.63
C ILE A 122 -5.96 -9.48 13.30
N ALA A 123 -5.09 -9.00 14.20
CA ALA A 123 -4.14 -9.86 14.91
C ALA A 123 -4.85 -10.90 15.78
N HIS A 124 -5.93 -10.53 16.45
CA HIS A 124 -6.76 -11.44 17.25
C HIS A 124 -7.41 -12.53 16.38
N ASN A 125 -7.97 -12.15 15.23
CA ASN A 125 -8.59 -13.08 14.28
C ASN A 125 -7.57 -14.06 13.69
N ILE A 126 -6.36 -13.59 13.37
CA ILE A 126 -5.24 -14.43 12.94
C ILE A 126 -4.84 -15.40 14.05
N HIS A 127 -4.70 -14.93 15.29
CA HIS A 127 -4.36 -15.79 16.43
C HIS A 127 -5.41 -16.88 16.65
N LYS A 128 -6.69 -16.54 16.60
CA LYS A 128 -7.79 -17.50 16.72
C LYS A 128 -7.78 -18.55 15.61
N LYS A 129 -7.40 -18.16 14.38
CA LYS A 129 -7.43 -19.04 13.21
C LYS A 129 -6.17 -19.91 13.07
N HIS A 130 -5.00 -19.34 13.33
CA HIS A 130 -3.69 -19.92 13.01
C HIS A 130 -2.79 -20.14 14.23
N GLY A 131 -3.24 -19.77 15.43
CA GLY A 131 -2.57 -20.05 16.70
C GLY A 131 -1.42 -19.12 17.08
N HIS A 132 -0.97 -18.23 16.19
CA HIS A 132 0.12 -17.28 16.44
C HIS A 132 -0.37 -15.83 16.35
N ASN A 133 0.13 -14.95 17.23
CA ASN A 133 -0.26 -13.55 17.29
C ASN A 133 0.77 -12.66 16.56
N PRO A 134 0.43 -12.05 15.41
CA PRO A 134 1.36 -11.25 14.61
C PRO A 134 1.48 -9.79 15.07
N ILE A 135 0.85 -9.41 16.18
CA ILE A 135 0.71 -7.99 16.55
C ILE A 135 2.03 -7.22 16.57
N ASN A 136 3.12 -7.82 17.07
CA ASN A 136 4.42 -7.15 17.11
C ASN A 136 4.98 -6.84 15.71
N ALA A 137 4.75 -7.73 14.73
CA ALA A 137 5.13 -7.48 13.35
C ALA A 137 4.29 -6.36 12.71
N PHE A 138 2.99 -6.30 13.02
CA PHE A 138 2.13 -5.20 12.56
C PHE A 138 2.54 -3.86 13.16
N LYS A 139 2.80 -3.80 14.47
CA LYS A 139 3.31 -2.60 15.15
C LYS A 139 4.60 -2.10 14.51
N ALA A 140 5.57 -3.00 14.28
CA ALA A 140 6.84 -2.64 13.65
C ALA A 140 6.66 -2.12 12.21
N ALA A 141 5.77 -2.73 11.43
CA ALA A 141 5.49 -2.27 10.07
C ALA A 141 4.86 -0.87 10.04
N TRP A 142 3.88 -0.60 10.92
CA TRP A 142 3.24 0.71 11.04
C TRP A 142 4.19 1.80 11.56
N ALA A 143 5.01 1.47 12.55
CA ALA A 143 6.06 2.36 13.07
C ALA A 143 7.03 2.77 11.94
N SER A 144 7.57 1.78 11.22
CA SER A 144 8.48 2.03 10.10
C SER A 144 7.84 2.87 8.99
N LEU A 145 6.54 2.71 8.73
CA LEU A 145 5.83 3.55 7.75
C LEU A 145 5.71 4.99 8.23
N CYS A 146 5.29 5.22 9.48
CA CYS A 146 5.13 6.57 10.02
C CYS A 146 6.47 7.30 10.22
N ASP A 147 7.55 6.57 10.50
CA ASP A 147 8.90 7.11 10.52
C ASP A 147 9.32 7.58 9.11
N ALA A 148 9.03 6.78 8.08
CA ALA A 148 9.34 7.12 6.69
C ALA A 148 8.53 8.33 6.18
N PHE A 149 7.24 8.41 6.49
CA PHE A 149 6.44 9.59 6.18
C PHE A 149 6.94 10.84 6.91
N LEU A 150 7.38 10.70 8.18
CA LEU A 150 7.93 11.84 8.92
C LEU A 150 9.25 12.35 8.31
N ILE A 151 10.07 11.45 7.77
CA ILE A 151 11.28 11.82 7.03
C ILE A 151 10.92 12.62 5.77
N GLU A 152 9.96 12.17 4.98
CA GLU A 152 9.47 12.87 3.79
C GLU A 152 8.91 14.25 4.13
N ALA A 153 8.01 14.34 5.11
CA ALA A 153 7.45 15.60 5.57
C ALA A 153 8.55 16.61 5.99
N ARG A 154 9.63 16.14 6.61
CA ARG A 154 10.79 17.00 6.98
C ARG A 154 11.58 17.47 5.76
N TRP A 155 11.81 16.61 4.77
CA TRP A 155 12.44 17.01 3.51
C TRP A 155 11.63 18.09 2.81
N PHE A 156 10.31 17.92 2.70
CA PHE A 156 9.44 18.89 2.04
C PHE A 156 9.31 20.20 2.83
N ALA A 157 9.19 20.13 4.15
CA ALA A 157 9.12 21.33 5.00
C ALA A 157 10.41 22.15 5.02
N SER A 158 11.58 21.51 4.86
CA SER A 158 12.88 22.20 4.81
C SER A 158 13.27 22.69 3.41
N GLY A 159 12.69 22.12 2.36
CA GLY A 159 13.10 22.34 0.96
C GLY A 159 14.43 21.66 0.61
N GLU A 160 15.05 20.94 1.54
CA GLU A 160 16.30 20.21 1.30
C GLU A 160 16.00 18.80 0.80
N LEU A 161 15.98 18.65 -0.53
CA LEU A 161 15.84 17.34 -1.15
C LEU A 161 17.03 16.43 -0.77
N PRO A 162 16.80 15.15 -0.43
CA PRO A 162 17.88 14.18 -0.22
C PRO A 162 18.58 13.81 -1.54
N THR A 163 19.57 12.92 -1.48
CA THR A 163 20.07 12.25 -2.69
C THR A 163 19.00 11.31 -3.28
N ALA A 164 19.08 10.98 -4.56
CA ALA A 164 18.18 10.04 -5.22
C ALA A 164 18.19 8.66 -4.54
N GLN A 165 19.37 8.22 -4.07
CA GLN A 165 19.51 6.95 -3.35
C GLN A 165 18.78 6.98 -2.00
N GLU A 166 18.96 8.03 -1.21
CA GLU A 166 18.28 8.21 0.09
C GLU A 166 16.77 8.36 -0.09
N TYR A 167 16.35 9.16 -1.08
CA TYR A 167 14.95 9.30 -1.46
C TYR A 167 14.33 7.94 -1.77
N LEU A 168 14.94 7.14 -2.63
CA LEU A 168 14.38 5.83 -2.99
C LEU A 168 14.40 4.85 -1.81
N ALA A 169 15.42 4.92 -0.95
CA ALA A 169 15.49 4.06 0.22
C ALA A 169 14.31 4.30 1.18
N ASN A 170 14.02 5.56 1.49
CA ASN A 170 12.85 5.95 2.29
C ASN A 170 11.55 5.72 1.52
N GLY A 171 11.55 6.12 0.24
CA GLY A 171 10.44 6.05 -0.70
C GLY A 171 9.84 4.66 -0.84
N LYS A 172 10.66 3.61 -0.76
CA LYS A 172 10.19 2.22 -0.71
C LYS A 172 9.37 1.93 0.54
N VAL A 173 9.78 2.45 1.69
CA VAL A 173 9.07 2.25 2.97
C VAL A 173 7.80 3.09 3.00
N SER A 174 7.86 4.36 2.59
CA SER A 174 6.70 5.26 2.57
C SER A 174 5.59 4.82 1.61
N THR A 175 5.87 3.93 0.64
CA THR A 175 4.79 3.32 -0.16
C THR A 175 3.77 2.50 0.65
N GLY A 176 4.12 2.05 1.86
CA GLY A 176 3.29 1.16 2.68
C GLY A 176 3.17 -0.27 2.18
N VAL A 177 3.86 -0.65 1.08
CA VAL A 177 3.81 -2.02 0.53
C VAL A 177 4.22 -3.08 1.56
N HIS A 178 5.21 -2.78 2.41
CA HIS A 178 5.64 -3.69 3.47
C HIS A 178 4.54 -3.94 4.51
N VAL A 179 3.76 -2.91 4.87
CA VAL A 179 2.61 -3.06 5.77
C VAL A 179 1.59 -4.02 5.16
N VAL A 180 1.24 -3.82 3.88
CA VAL A 180 0.29 -4.70 3.18
C VAL A 180 0.79 -6.14 3.13
N LEU A 181 2.06 -6.36 2.76
CA LEU A 181 2.59 -7.71 2.61
C LEU A 181 2.80 -8.43 3.95
N VAL A 182 3.17 -7.72 5.02
CA VAL A 182 3.22 -8.30 6.38
C VAL A 182 1.82 -8.75 6.82
N HIS A 183 0.77 -7.92 6.62
CA HIS A 183 -0.60 -8.31 6.95
C HIS A 183 -1.06 -9.53 6.15
N LEU A 184 -0.81 -9.54 4.83
CA LEU A 184 -1.13 -10.67 3.98
C LEU A 184 -0.42 -11.95 4.41
N PHE A 185 0.87 -11.88 4.74
CA PHE A 185 1.69 -13.02 5.13
C PHE A 185 1.02 -13.80 6.28
N PHE A 186 0.65 -13.10 7.34
CA PHE A 186 -0.02 -13.72 8.49
C PHE A 186 -1.50 -14.04 8.26
N LEU A 187 -2.23 -13.28 7.43
CA LEU A 187 -3.60 -13.62 7.02
C LEU A 187 -3.67 -14.97 6.26
N LEU A 188 -2.61 -15.30 5.52
CA LEU A 188 -2.43 -16.59 4.86
C LEU A 188 -1.96 -17.70 5.81
N GLY A 189 -1.70 -17.39 7.08
CA GLY A 189 -1.25 -18.34 8.10
C GLY A 189 0.24 -18.66 8.02
N LEU A 190 1.04 -17.84 7.34
CA LEU A 190 2.50 -17.99 7.31
C LEU A 190 3.14 -17.35 8.54
N GLY A 191 4.32 -17.84 8.94
CA GLY A 191 5.09 -17.33 10.08
C GLY A 191 4.81 -18.05 11.40
N GLY A 192 4.18 -19.22 11.36
CA GLY A 192 4.08 -20.12 12.50
C GLY A 192 5.45 -20.71 12.88
N LEU A 193 5.56 -21.24 14.11
CA LEU A 193 6.80 -21.81 14.66
C LEU A 193 7.40 -22.95 13.81
N ASN A 194 6.57 -23.62 13.00
CA ASN A 194 6.97 -24.74 12.15
C ASN A 194 7.04 -24.37 10.66
N ASP A 195 6.85 -23.09 10.32
CA ASP A 195 6.90 -22.66 8.93
C ASP A 195 8.34 -22.52 8.45
N GLU A 196 8.61 -23.06 7.27
CA GLU A 196 9.90 -22.91 6.58
C GLU A 196 10.15 -21.49 6.06
N ILE A 197 9.16 -20.59 6.21
CA ILE A 197 9.17 -19.24 5.67
C ILE A 197 8.85 -18.26 6.79
N ASN A 198 9.63 -17.19 6.85
CA ASN A 198 9.48 -16.05 7.73
C ASN A 198 9.50 -14.76 6.88
N LEU A 199 9.32 -13.60 7.54
CA LEU A 199 9.29 -12.31 6.86
C LEU A 199 10.62 -11.94 6.19
N ASP A 200 11.76 -12.36 6.73
CA ASP A 200 13.08 -12.02 6.16
C ASP A 200 13.25 -12.64 4.77
N HIS A 201 12.71 -13.84 4.56
CA HIS A 201 12.68 -14.49 3.25
C HIS A 201 11.85 -13.71 2.20
N THR A 202 10.93 -12.85 2.61
CA THR A 202 10.08 -12.05 1.70
C THR A 202 10.55 -10.61 1.53
N SER A 203 11.59 -10.19 2.25
CA SER A 203 12.10 -8.81 2.30
C SER A 203 12.51 -8.25 0.93
N LYS A 204 13.29 -9.01 0.15
CA LYS A 204 13.74 -8.60 -1.20
C LYS A 204 12.57 -8.50 -2.18
N LEU A 205 11.67 -9.49 -2.15
CA LEU A 205 10.44 -9.48 -2.93
C LEU A 205 9.60 -8.23 -2.60
N THR A 206 9.44 -7.92 -1.32
CA THR A 206 8.72 -6.74 -0.83
C THR A 206 9.39 -5.45 -1.30
N SER A 207 10.72 -5.36 -1.17
CA SER A 207 11.50 -4.20 -1.60
C SER A 207 11.38 -3.94 -3.10
N SER A 208 11.37 -4.98 -3.94
CA SER A 208 11.21 -4.78 -5.39
C SER A 208 9.81 -4.29 -5.76
N ILE A 209 8.76 -4.78 -5.09
CA ILE A 209 7.38 -4.30 -5.33
C ILE A 209 7.25 -2.85 -4.88
N ALA A 210 7.81 -2.51 -3.72
CA ALA A 210 7.83 -1.14 -3.21
C ALA A 210 8.57 -0.18 -4.15
N ALA A 211 9.71 -0.62 -4.69
CA ALA A 211 10.47 0.17 -5.66
C ALA A 211 9.67 0.37 -6.96
N ILE A 212 9.04 -0.69 -7.48
CA ILE A 212 8.16 -0.60 -8.67
C ILE A 212 7.04 0.41 -8.40
N LEU A 213 6.38 0.35 -7.24
CA LEU A 213 5.32 1.30 -6.86
C LEU A 213 5.83 2.73 -6.82
N ARG A 214 6.86 3.01 -6.01
CA ARG A 214 7.42 4.36 -5.84
C ARG A 214 7.85 4.96 -7.17
N LEU A 215 8.56 4.20 -8.00
CA LEU A 215 9.06 4.70 -9.28
C LEU A 215 7.95 4.94 -10.30
N TRP A 216 6.87 4.13 -10.29
CA TRP A 216 5.70 4.37 -11.14
C TRP A 216 4.89 5.59 -10.70
N ASP A 217 4.73 5.75 -9.39
CA ASP A 217 4.05 6.90 -8.80
C ASP A 217 4.78 8.20 -9.20
N ASP A 218 6.09 8.28 -8.94
CA ASP A 218 6.92 9.43 -9.28
C ASP A 218 6.98 9.72 -10.81
N LEU A 219 6.85 8.69 -11.66
CA LEU A 219 6.72 8.86 -13.11
C LEU A 219 5.40 9.54 -13.50
N GLY A 220 4.32 9.28 -12.75
CA GLY A 220 3.00 9.88 -12.91
C GLY A 220 2.94 11.31 -12.38
N SER A 221 3.40 11.53 -11.15
CA SER A 221 3.31 12.81 -10.43
C SER A 221 4.19 13.91 -11.04
N SER A 222 5.25 13.56 -11.78
CA SER A 222 6.05 14.55 -12.54
C SER A 222 5.29 15.27 -13.68
N LYS A 223 4.01 14.95 -13.90
CA LYS A 223 3.09 15.67 -14.78
C LYS A 223 2.01 16.47 -14.03
N ASP A 224 2.00 16.47 -12.69
CA ASP A 224 1.02 17.23 -11.91
C ASP A 224 1.32 18.74 -11.97
N GLU A 225 0.56 19.46 -12.79
CA GLU A 225 0.54 20.93 -12.82
C GLU A 225 -0.27 21.53 -11.64
N HIS A 226 -0.79 20.68 -10.74
CA HIS A 226 -1.67 21.06 -9.61
C HIS A 226 -1.13 20.69 -8.22
N GLN A 227 -0.04 19.93 -8.14
CA GLN A 227 0.77 19.92 -6.93
C GLN A 227 1.63 21.19 -6.99
N ASP A 228 1.60 22.04 -5.97
CA ASP A 228 2.33 23.33 -5.91
C ASP A 228 3.87 23.18 -5.91
N GLY A 229 4.42 22.12 -6.51
CA GLY A 229 5.85 21.80 -6.58
C GLY A 229 6.48 21.44 -5.23
N GLN A 230 5.66 21.16 -4.22
CA GLN A 230 6.11 20.93 -2.84
C GLN A 230 6.48 19.46 -2.56
N ASP A 231 5.92 18.51 -3.33
CA ASP A 231 6.26 17.09 -3.21
C ASP A 231 7.46 16.75 -4.11
N GLY A 232 8.51 16.22 -3.51
CA GLY A 232 9.69 15.75 -4.22
C GLY A 232 9.39 14.45 -4.99
N SER A 233 10.13 14.21 -6.08
CA SER A 233 10.08 12.95 -6.82
C SER A 233 11.48 12.38 -6.99
N TYR A 234 11.60 11.06 -7.22
CA TYR A 234 12.88 10.45 -7.56
C TYR A 234 13.52 11.10 -8.79
N ILE A 235 12.72 11.50 -9.78
CA ILE A 235 13.20 12.19 -10.98
C ILE A 235 13.88 13.51 -10.61
N THR A 236 13.25 14.29 -9.72
CA THR A 236 13.80 15.57 -9.23
C THR A 236 15.11 15.35 -8.48
N CYS A 237 15.16 14.35 -7.59
CA CYS A 237 16.37 14.01 -6.83
C CYS A 237 17.49 13.52 -7.76
N TYR A 238 17.17 12.70 -8.76
CA TYR A 238 18.15 12.17 -9.72
C TYR A 238 18.72 13.27 -10.62
N MET A 239 17.89 14.20 -11.09
CA MET A 239 18.36 15.35 -11.88
C MET A 239 19.21 16.32 -11.05
N LYS A 240 18.95 16.43 -9.75
CA LYS A 240 19.80 17.18 -8.81
C LYS A 240 21.17 16.52 -8.67
N ASP A 241 21.21 15.20 -8.50
CA ASP A 241 22.46 14.44 -8.35
C ASP A 241 23.27 14.39 -9.66
N GLU A 242 22.60 14.42 -10.81
CA GLU A 242 23.20 14.34 -12.15
C GLU A 242 22.84 15.57 -13.04
N PRO A 243 23.48 16.74 -12.84
CA PRO A 243 23.07 18.01 -13.48
C PRO A 243 23.10 18.03 -15.02
N ASN A 244 23.80 17.08 -15.64
CA ASN A 244 23.91 16.97 -17.10
C ASN A 244 22.80 16.12 -17.73
N VAL A 245 21.91 15.53 -16.92
CA VAL A 245 20.83 14.65 -17.37
C VAL A 245 19.58 15.48 -17.67
N SER A 246 19.07 15.37 -18.91
CA SER A 246 17.78 15.96 -19.27
C SER A 246 16.61 15.23 -18.58
N ALA A 247 15.48 15.92 -18.39
CA ALA A 247 14.26 15.30 -17.86
C ALA A 247 13.83 14.03 -18.62
N LYS A 248 14.03 14.00 -19.95
CA LYS A 248 13.75 12.82 -20.77
C LYS A 248 14.67 11.63 -20.41
N GLN A 249 15.97 11.89 -20.21
CA GLN A 249 16.93 10.87 -19.82
C GLN A 249 16.66 10.38 -18.38
N ALA A 250 16.30 11.28 -17.46
CA ALA A 250 15.92 10.90 -16.09
C ALA A 250 14.67 10.00 -16.08
N ARG A 251 13.63 10.34 -16.85
CA ARG A 251 12.45 9.48 -17.01
C ARG A 251 12.80 8.11 -17.61
N GLN A 252 13.66 8.07 -18.62
CA GLN A 252 14.12 6.81 -19.20
C GLN A 252 14.89 5.96 -18.18
N HIS A 253 15.77 6.59 -17.39
CA HIS A 253 16.48 5.91 -16.31
C HIS A 253 15.53 5.27 -15.30
N VAL A 254 14.46 5.97 -14.90
CA VAL A 254 13.43 5.42 -14.01
C VAL A 254 12.71 4.21 -14.64
N VAL A 255 12.37 4.29 -15.93
CA VAL A 255 11.79 3.13 -16.66
C VAL A 255 12.74 1.93 -16.64
N ASP A 256 14.04 2.16 -16.86
CA ASP A 256 15.05 1.09 -16.82
C ASP A 256 15.20 0.48 -15.41
N MET A 257 15.11 1.30 -14.36
CA MET A 257 15.08 0.84 -12.97
C MET A 257 13.85 -0.03 -12.68
N ILE A 258 12.66 0.38 -13.12
CA ILE A 258 11.43 -0.41 -12.99
C ILE A 258 11.60 -1.77 -13.67
N LEU A 259 12.16 -1.81 -14.89
CA LEU A 259 12.44 -3.06 -15.60
C LEU A 259 13.41 -3.95 -14.84
N ASN A 260 14.42 -3.37 -14.20
CA ASN A 260 15.36 -4.10 -13.36
C ASN A 260 14.69 -4.68 -12.10
N GLU A 261 13.84 -3.92 -11.43
CA GLU A 261 13.10 -4.39 -10.26
C GLU A 261 12.09 -5.50 -10.62
N TRP A 262 11.50 -5.48 -11.81
CA TRP A 262 10.73 -6.62 -12.31
C TRP A 262 11.56 -7.89 -12.47
N ARG A 263 12.82 -7.79 -12.91
CA ARG A 263 13.73 -8.93 -12.98
C ARG A 263 14.07 -9.45 -11.58
N ASN A 264 14.36 -8.56 -10.65
CA ASN A 264 14.62 -8.92 -9.24
C ASN A 264 13.39 -9.62 -8.63
N LEU A 265 12.20 -9.04 -8.79
CA LEU A 265 10.94 -9.61 -8.32
C LEU A 265 10.71 -11.03 -8.86
N ASN A 266 10.95 -11.24 -10.16
CA ASN A 266 10.82 -12.57 -10.77
C ASN A 266 11.82 -13.57 -10.18
N GLN A 267 13.08 -13.16 -9.96
CA GLN A 267 14.10 -14.01 -9.33
C GLN A 267 13.71 -14.38 -7.90
N GLU A 268 13.24 -13.42 -7.09
CA GLU A 268 12.82 -13.69 -5.71
C GLU A 268 11.57 -14.59 -5.66
N CYS A 269 10.63 -14.42 -6.59
CA CYS A 269 9.48 -15.33 -6.71
C CYS A 269 9.90 -16.78 -7.03
N CYS A 270 10.94 -16.95 -7.85
CA CYS A 270 11.53 -18.25 -8.14
C CYS A 270 12.30 -18.81 -6.93
N ARG A 271 12.96 -17.98 -6.13
CA ARG A 271 13.68 -18.39 -4.90
C ARG A 271 12.74 -18.83 -3.79
N LEU A 272 11.60 -18.17 -3.63
CA LEU A 272 10.53 -18.54 -2.69
C LEU A 272 9.77 -19.80 -3.14
N ASN A 273 10.48 -20.89 -3.49
CA ASN A 273 9.91 -22.10 -4.08
C ASN A 273 9.30 -23.09 -3.06
N HIS A 274 8.62 -22.57 -2.05
CA HIS A 274 7.88 -23.37 -1.07
C HIS A 274 6.40 -23.39 -1.44
N PHE A 275 5.77 -24.56 -1.35
CA PHE A 275 4.36 -24.74 -1.69
C PHE A 275 3.43 -23.86 -0.83
N SER A 276 3.76 -23.69 0.44
CA SER A 276 3.02 -22.83 1.39
C SER A 276 3.00 -21.35 0.97
N ALA A 277 4.03 -20.84 0.29
CA ALA A 277 4.09 -19.46 -0.19
C ALA A 277 3.40 -19.22 -1.55
N ALA A 278 2.80 -20.23 -2.18
CA ALA A 278 2.22 -20.07 -3.53
C ALA A 278 1.16 -18.95 -3.60
N CYS A 279 0.29 -18.86 -2.59
CA CYS A 279 -0.72 -17.80 -2.50
C CYS A 279 -0.08 -16.43 -2.28
N PHE A 280 0.89 -16.34 -1.37
CA PHE A 280 1.61 -15.10 -1.06
C PHE A 280 2.37 -14.56 -2.29
N LYS A 281 3.10 -15.41 -3.00
CA LYS A 281 3.80 -15.04 -4.25
C LYS A 281 2.84 -14.51 -5.31
N ARG A 282 1.73 -15.21 -5.52
CA ARG A 282 0.75 -14.82 -6.53
C ARG A 282 0.09 -13.49 -6.19
N TYR A 283 -0.17 -13.24 -4.90
CA TYR A 283 -0.66 -11.94 -4.45
C TYR A 283 0.37 -10.84 -4.68
N SER A 284 1.59 -11.06 -4.23
CA SER A 284 2.71 -10.13 -4.36
C SER A 284 2.96 -9.73 -5.83
N LEU A 285 2.98 -10.70 -6.74
CA LEU A 285 3.13 -10.45 -8.18
C LEU A 285 1.98 -9.61 -8.75
N ASN A 286 0.75 -9.89 -8.35
CA ASN A 286 -0.38 -9.11 -8.85
C ASN A 286 -0.45 -7.72 -8.23
N LEU A 287 -0.03 -7.55 -6.98
CA LEU A 287 0.13 -6.23 -6.38
C LEU A 287 1.06 -5.37 -7.25
N ALA A 288 2.23 -5.91 -7.64
CA ALA A 288 3.13 -5.23 -8.58
C ALA A 288 2.50 -4.98 -9.96
N ARG A 289 1.68 -5.90 -10.48
CA ARG A 289 0.98 -5.73 -11.77
C ARG A 289 -0.14 -4.68 -11.72
N MET A 290 -0.72 -4.43 -10.55
CA MET A 290 -1.73 -3.40 -10.37
C MET A 290 -1.13 -2.00 -10.34
N VAL A 291 0.15 -1.85 -9.98
CA VAL A 291 0.83 -0.54 -9.88
C VAL A 291 0.68 0.30 -11.15
N PRO A 292 1.03 -0.17 -12.37
CA PRO A 292 0.85 0.65 -13.56
C PRO A 292 -0.60 1.03 -13.81
N LEU A 293 -1.57 0.21 -13.43
CA LEU A 293 -3.00 0.53 -13.56
C LEU A 293 -3.43 1.62 -12.57
N MET A 294 -2.85 1.61 -11.36
CA MET A 294 -3.15 2.56 -10.30
C MET A 294 -2.47 3.92 -10.48
N TYR A 295 -1.33 3.97 -11.19
CA TYR A 295 -0.50 5.17 -11.33
C TYR A 295 -0.30 5.60 -12.79
N ALA A 296 -1.03 5.00 -13.74
CA ALA A 296 -1.13 5.51 -15.11
C ALA A 296 -2.21 6.61 -15.18
N TYR A 297 -1.76 7.85 -15.01
CA TYR A 297 -2.58 9.03 -15.21
C TYR A 297 -2.62 9.45 -16.69
N ASP A 298 -3.78 9.88 -17.15
CA ASP A 298 -3.93 10.57 -18.43
C ASP A 298 -3.56 12.06 -18.31
N GLU A 299 -3.65 12.81 -19.42
CA GLU A 299 -3.34 14.24 -19.45
C GLU A 299 -4.27 15.09 -18.56
N ASN A 300 -5.40 14.54 -18.09
CA ASN A 300 -6.35 15.21 -17.20
C ASN A 300 -6.28 14.67 -15.76
N GLN A 301 -5.20 13.98 -15.38
CA GLN A 301 -5.02 13.35 -14.07
C GLN A 301 -6.13 12.34 -13.70
N ARG A 302 -6.76 11.74 -14.71
CA ARG A 302 -7.72 10.65 -14.51
C ARG A 302 -7.00 9.32 -14.61
N GLN A 303 -7.60 8.29 -14.01
CA GLN A 303 -7.15 6.91 -14.10
C GLN A 303 -8.16 6.10 -14.93
N PRO A 304 -8.35 6.41 -16.24
CA PRO A 304 -9.45 5.85 -17.03
C PRO A 304 -9.38 4.32 -17.12
N LEU A 305 -8.18 3.75 -17.14
CA LEU A 305 -7.97 2.31 -17.12
C LEU A 305 -8.43 1.66 -15.81
N LEU A 306 -8.19 2.32 -14.68
CA LEU A 306 -8.66 1.84 -13.38
C LEU A 306 -10.17 1.99 -13.26
N GLU A 307 -10.73 3.12 -13.68
CA GLU A 307 -12.18 3.36 -13.69
C GLU A 307 -12.90 2.32 -14.56
N GLU A 308 -12.40 2.06 -15.77
CA GLU A 308 -12.94 1.03 -16.65
C GLU A 308 -12.80 -0.36 -16.04
N TYR A 309 -11.64 -0.68 -15.44
CA TYR A 309 -11.44 -1.95 -14.77
C TYR A 309 -12.42 -2.14 -13.62
N MET A 310 -12.60 -1.13 -12.77
CA MET A 310 -13.56 -1.15 -11.66
C MET A 310 -14.99 -1.29 -12.17
N ARG A 311 -15.35 -0.55 -13.22
CA ARG A 311 -16.69 -0.62 -13.83
C ARG A 311 -17.01 -2.02 -14.33
N ARG A 312 -16.10 -2.61 -15.11
CA ARG A 312 -16.23 -3.97 -15.64
C ARG A 312 -16.14 -5.06 -14.58
N ALA A 313 -15.40 -4.83 -13.50
CA ALA A 313 -15.22 -5.83 -12.46
C ALA A 313 -16.41 -5.88 -11.47
N LEU A 314 -17.09 -4.74 -11.27
CA LEU A 314 -18.06 -4.57 -10.19
C LEU A 314 -19.48 -4.29 -10.66
N PHE A 315 -19.67 -3.66 -11.82
CA PHE A 315 -20.97 -3.10 -12.22
C PHE A 315 -21.47 -3.64 -13.56
N ASP A 316 -20.63 -3.70 -14.59
CA ASP A 316 -20.97 -4.29 -15.91
C ASP A 316 -20.83 -5.82 -15.88
#